data_AF-A0A961NGT0-F1
#
_entry.id   AF-A0A961NGT0-F1
#
_cell.length_a   1.000
_cell.length_b   1.000
_cell.length_c   1.000
_cell.angle_alpha   90.00
_cell.angle_beta   90.00
_cell.angle_gamma   90.00
#
_symmetry.space_group_name_H-M   'P 1'
#
loop_
_entity.id
_entity.type
_entity.pdbx_description
1 polymer ?
#
loop_
_entity_poly.entity_id
_entity_poly.type
_entity_poly.pdbx_seq_one_letter_code
_entity_poly.pdbx_strand_id
1 'polypeptide(L)' 'DVAMEVEAMGCQHQILGLIAFGDAGAGEIALDNRIERIAIIDHQAVNLWSGIYTRYCTIIVGEPRGYGNTTEVPL' A
#
# COMPACT_ATOMS: atom_id res chain seq x y z
N ASP A 1 -6.00 19.50 -15.13
CA ASP A 1 -6.27 18.86 -13.83
C ASP A 1 -5.34 17.67 -13.64
N VAL A 2 -4.46 17.72 -12.63
CA VAL A 2 -3.73 16.53 -12.16
C VAL A 2 -4.46 16.10 -10.90
N ALA A 3 -5.06 14.91 -10.92
CA ALA A 3 -5.74 14.37 -9.75
C ALA A 3 -4.74 14.20 -8.61
N MET A 4 -5.16 14.54 -7.39
CA MET A 4 -4.32 14.31 -6.23
C MET A 4 -4.37 12.86 -5.82
N GLU A 5 -3.23 12.20 -5.96
CA GLU A 5 -3.06 10.80 -5.62
C GLU A 5 -2.23 10.68 -4.33
N VAL A 6 -2.67 9.81 -3.43
CA VAL A 6 -1.96 9.44 -2.20
C VAL A 6 -1.45 8.02 -2.36
N GLU A 7 -0.18 7.84 -2.03
CA GLU A 7 0.48 6.54 -1.99
C GLU A 7 0.54 6.02 -0.55
N ALA A 8 0.16 4.77 -0.36
CA ALA A 8 0.25 4.06 0.92
C ALA A 8 0.78 2.64 0.71
N MET A 9 1.46 2.09 1.72
CA MET A 9 2.12 0.80 1.63
C MET A 9 1.87 -0.02 2.90
N GLY A 10 1.57 -1.30 2.73
CA GLY A 10 1.50 -2.28 3.81
C GLY A 10 2.32 -3.51 3.47
N CYS A 11 3.04 -4.05 4.45
CA CYS A 11 3.89 -5.22 4.29
C CYS A 11 3.47 -6.36 5.22
N GLN A 12 3.40 -7.54 4.62
CA GLN A 12 3.37 -8.82 5.30
C GLN A 12 4.75 -9.46 5.27
N HIS A 13 5.17 -9.97 6.42
CA HIS A 13 6.40 -10.72 6.59
C HIS A 13 6.08 -12.16 6.86
N GLN A 14 6.80 -13.07 6.22
CA GLN A 14 6.69 -14.50 6.42
C GLN A 14 8.06 -15.07 6.79
N ILE A 15 8.10 -15.83 7.87
CA ILE A 15 9.28 -16.55 8.34
C ILE A 15 9.06 -18.04 8.10
N LEU A 16 9.95 -18.65 7.33
CA LEU A 16 9.98 -20.07 6.96
C LEU A 16 8.68 -20.57 6.31
N GLY A 17 7.80 -19.68 5.86
CA GLY A 17 6.43 -20.00 5.43
C GLY A 17 5.53 -20.52 6.55
N LEU A 18 5.96 -20.43 7.82
CA LEU A 18 5.24 -20.95 8.98
C LEU A 18 4.53 -19.85 9.76
N ILE A 19 5.17 -18.68 9.85
CA ILE A 19 4.66 -17.56 10.63
C ILE A 19 4.55 -16.36 9.70
N ALA A 20 3.34 -15.85 9.54
CA ALA A 20 3.07 -14.61 8.82
C ALA A 20 2.61 -13.53 9.79
N PHE A 21 3.12 -12.31 9.65
CA PHE A 21 2.71 -11.14 10.45
C PHE A 21 2.81 -9.85 9.64
N GLY A 22 2.01 -8.86 10.02
CA GLY A 22 1.82 -7.62 9.26
C GLY A 22 0.58 -7.68 8.38
N ASP A 23 0.32 -6.58 7.68
CA ASP A 23 -0.84 -6.41 6.82
C ASP A 23 -0.38 -5.94 5.43
N ALA A 24 -0.80 -6.66 4.40
CA ALA A 24 -0.56 -6.32 3.00
C ALA A 24 -1.87 -6.26 2.20
N GLY A 25 -3.02 -6.20 2.88
CA GLY A 25 -4.33 -6.12 2.26
C GLY A 25 -4.57 -4.73 1.69
N ALA A 26 -4.75 -4.63 0.36
CA ALA A 26 -5.01 -3.35 -0.30
C ALA A 26 -6.22 -2.59 0.30
N GLY A 27 -7.24 -3.32 0.77
CA GLY A 27 -8.41 -2.74 1.42
C GLY A 27 -8.11 -2.17 2.82
N GLU A 28 -7.39 -2.92 3.66
CA GLU A 28 -6.99 -2.48 5.01
C GLU A 28 -6.09 -1.24 4.90
N ILE A 29 -5.07 -1.30 4.04
CA ILE A 29 -4.13 -0.19 3.80
C ILE A 29 -4.90 1.05 3.29
N ALA A 30 -5.87 0.88 2.39
CA ALA A 30 -6.68 1.98 1.88
C ALA A 30 -7.56 2.61 2.98
N LEU A 31 -8.17 1.79 3.83
CA LEU A 31 -9.00 2.26 4.93
C LEU A 31 -8.18 3.03 5.97
N ASP A 32 -7.02 2.49 6.37
CA ASP A 32 -6.12 3.11 7.34
C ASP A 32 -5.57 4.44 6.84
N ASN A 33 -5.30 4.55 5.53
CA ASN A 33 -4.75 5.74 4.90
C ASN A 33 -5.82 6.65 4.29
N ARG A 34 -7.10 6.38 4.55
CA ARG A 34 -8.26 7.16 4.06
C ARG A 34 -8.25 7.34 2.55
N ILE A 35 -7.87 6.32 1.79
CA ILE A 35 -8.00 6.31 0.32
C ILE A 35 -9.43 5.86 0.00
N GLU A 36 -10.17 6.69 -0.73
CA GLU A 36 -11.55 6.41 -1.12
C GLU A 36 -11.63 5.61 -2.40
N ARG A 37 -10.79 5.94 -3.38
CA ARG A 37 -10.73 5.26 -4.67
C ARG A 37 -9.30 4.88 -4.99
N ILE A 38 -9.05 3.57 -5.03
CA ILE A 38 -7.76 3.03 -5.42
C ILE A 38 -7.64 3.12 -6.94
N ALA A 39 -6.56 3.74 -7.44
CA ALA A 39 -6.25 3.84 -8.85
C ALA A 39 -5.26 2.75 -9.29
N ILE A 40 -4.22 2.51 -8.49
CA ILE A 40 -3.15 1.56 -8.78
C ILE A 40 -2.90 0.70 -7.55
N ILE A 41 -2.68 -0.60 -7.78
CA ILE A 41 -2.21 -1.54 -6.77
C ILE A 41 -0.96 -2.21 -7.34
N ASP A 42 0.17 -2.00 -6.70
CA ASP A 42 1.43 -2.66 -7.01
C ASP A 42 1.83 -3.61 -5.88
N HIS A 43 2.53 -4.69 -6.23
CA HIS A 43 2.94 -5.71 -5.28
C HIS A 43 4.43 -6.02 -5.42
N GLN A 44 5.14 -5.95 -4.30
CA GLN A 44 6.57 -6.23 -4.23
C GLN A 44 6.83 -7.42 -3.33
N ALA A 45 7.42 -8.47 -3.91
CA ALA A 45 7.82 -9.67 -3.18
C ALA A 45 9.35 -9.77 -3.14
N VAL A 46 9.90 -9.82 -1.93
CA VAL A 46 11.34 -10.01 -1.71
C VAL A 46 11.55 -11.30 -0.93
N ASN A 47 12.31 -12.21 -1.51
CA ASN A 47 12.72 -13.45 -0.86
C ASN A 47 14.20 -13.33 -0.47
N LEU A 48 14.47 -13.40 0.82
CA LEU A 48 15.84 -13.46 1.34
C LEU A 48 16.17 -14.89 1.76
N TRP A 49 17.47 -15.21 1.73
CA TRP A 49 18.02 -16.45 2.26
C TRP A 49 17.30 -17.70 1.72
N SER A 50 17.08 -17.73 0.40
CA SER A 50 16.45 -18.84 -0.31
C SER A 50 15.02 -19.18 0.18
N GLY A 51 14.26 -18.19 0.66
CA GLY A 51 12.87 -18.35 1.09
C GLY A 51 12.68 -18.56 2.59
N ILE A 52 13.75 -18.45 3.39
CA ILE A 52 13.65 -18.45 4.87
C ILE A 52 12.88 -17.22 5.36
N TYR A 53 13.01 -16.09 4.66
CA TYR A 53 12.26 -14.89 4.94
C TYR A 53 11.69 -14.33 3.65
N THR A 54 10.38 -14.21 3.61
CA THR A 54 9.67 -13.57 2.51
C THR A 54 9.00 -12.32 3.02
N ARG A 55 9.19 -11.21 2.32
CA ARG A 55 8.47 -9.97 2.53
C ARG A 55 7.58 -9.74 1.32
N TYR A 56 6.30 -9.53 1.56
CA TYR A 56 5.33 -9.17 0.53
C TYR A 56 4.71 -7.84 0.92
N CYS A 57 4.91 -6.82 0.09
CA CYS A 57 4.37 -5.50 0.32
C CYS A 57 3.42 -5.12 -0.80
N THR A 58 2.31 -4.51 -0.42
CA THR A 58 1.31 -3.98 -1.34
C THR A 58 1.37 -2.47 -1.24
N ILE A 59 1.62 -1.82 -2.38
CA ILE A 59 1.61 -0.37 -2.52
C ILE A 59 0.31 -0.03 -3.24
N ILE A 60 -0.44 0.90 -2.67
CA ILE A 60 -1.67 1.42 -3.27
C ILE A 60 -1.48 2.90 -3.54
N VAL A 61 -1.98 3.33 -4.70
CA VAL A 61 -2.05 4.73 -5.06
C VAL A 61 -3.49 5.03 -5.39
N GLY A 62 -4.04 6.12 -4.85
CA GLY A 62 -5.43 6.45 -5.07
C GLY A 62 -5.85 7.80 -4.51
N GLU A 63 -7.10 8.15 -4.74
CA GLU A 63 -7.69 9.41 -4.32
C GLU A 63 -8.01 9.37 -2.82
N PRO A 64 -7.57 10.36 -2.04
CA PRO A 64 -7.89 10.45 -0.62
C PRO A 64 -9.34 10.90 -0.38
N ARG A 65 -9.94 10.32 0.66
CA ARG A 65 -11.31 10.57 1.13
C ARG A 65 -11.41 11.99 1.71
N GLY A 66 -12.07 12.89 0.99
CA GLY A 66 -12.29 14.28 1.40
C GLY A 66 -11.49 15.34 0.62
N TYR A 67 -10.70 14.95 -0.38
CA TYR A 67 -9.93 15.89 -1.20
C TYR A 67 -10.67 16.29 -2.48
N GLY A 68 -11.96 16.63 -2.34
CA GLY A 68 -12.78 17.17 -3.43
C GLY A 68 -12.64 18.68 -3.61
N ASN A 69 -11.71 19.36 -2.91
CA ASN A 69 -11.63 20.83 -2.95
C ASN A 69 -10.26 21.45 -2.61
N THR A 70 -9.15 20.90 -3.08
CA THR A 70 -7.86 21.61 -2.93
C THR A 70 -6.98 21.45 -4.15
N THR A 71 -7.11 22.38 -5.09
CA THR A 71 -6.08 22.67 -6.10
C THR A 71 -4.87 23.35 -5.45
N GLU A 72 -4.21 22.69 -4.49
CA GLU A 72 -2.99 23.21 -3.86
C GLU A 72 -1.88 22.16 -3.99
N VAL A 73 -1.17 22.28 -5.12
CA VAL A 73 0.16 21.72 -5.33
C VAL A 73 1.13 22.57 -4.51
N PRO A 74 1.88 22.03 -3.53
CA PRO A 74 3.01 22.76 -2.99
C PRO A 74 4.11 22.82 -4.06
N LEU A 75 4.53 24.05 -4.38
CA LEU A 75 5.67 24.37 -5.24
C LEU A 75 6.99 23.86 -4.65
#